data_AF-A0A926T1M2-F1
#
_entry.id   AF-A0A926T1M2-F1
#
_cell.length_a   1.000
_cell.length_b   1.000
_cell.length_c   1.000
_cell.angle_alpha   90.00
_cell.angle_beta   90.00
_cell.angle_gamma   90.00
#
_symmetry.space_group_name_H-M   'P 1'
#
loop_
_entity.id
_entity.type
_entity.pdbx_description
1 polymer ?
#
loop_
_entity_poly.entity_id
_entity_poly.type
_entity_poly.pdbx_seq_one_letter_code
_entity_poly.pdbx_strand_id
1 'polypeptide(L)'
;MVWGCLSPPEATTPVQAQSITEVQSNPQPNKVFAVQRKGGTCPKTVGFWTISLGYRNIAAQSETIVIADTLAIASGSAKLASSRNRFVEYQAPLQKTYSSCVGMANSPKRPNTLDASYRFRFQNGKVYFSVDLTNTPEGFGAGIIEHKIIGLRPYVLWQFVD
;
A
#
# COMPACT_ATOMS: atom_id res chain seq x y z
N MET A 1 35.35 72.43 14.90
CA MET A 1 35.45 71.44 16.01
C MET A 1 34.05 71.01 16.40
N VAL A 2 33.54 69.89 15.90
CA VAL A 2 32.39 69.16 16.48
C VAL A 2 32.53 67.66 16.13
N TRP A 3 32.97 66.89 17.12
CA TRP A 3 32.54 65.56 17.58
C TRP A 3 32.19 64.45 16.57
N GLY A 4 33.02 63.41 16.58
CA GLY A 4 32.78 62.12 15.94
C GLY A 4 31.85 61.21 16.75
N CYS A 5 31.04 60.43 16.04
CA CYS A 5 30.28 59.32 16.60
C CYS A 5 30.98 58.00 16.21
N LEU A 6 31.51 57.29 17.20
CA LEU A 6 31.97 55.91 17.06
C LEU A 6 30.77 54.98 17.35
N SER A 7 30.35 54.20 16.36
CA SER A 7 29.35 53.14 16.54
C SER A 7 30.00 51.90 17.19
N PRO A 8 29.30 51.17 18.10
CA PRO A 8 29.79 49.92 18.65
C PRO A 8 29.63 48.75 17.66
N PRO A 9 30.48 47.71 17.71
CA PRO A 9 30.30 46.50 16.89
C PRO A 9 29.19 45.61 17.45
N GLU A 10 28.28 45.17 16.59
CA GLU A 10 27.24 44.18 16.91
C GLU A 10 27.86 42.81 17.18
N ALA A 11 27.46 42.19 18.29
CA ALA A 11 27.86 40.84 18.66
C ALA A 11 27.03 39.80 17.88
N THR A 12 27.67 39.13 16.92
CA THR A 12 27.06 38.00 16.19
C THR A 12 26.85 36.82 17.11
N THR A 13 25.60 36.50 17.43
CA THR A 13 25.24 35.28 18.16
C THR A 13 25.35 34.07 17.22
N PRO A 14 26.03 32.97 17.60
CA PRO A 14 26.04 31.78 16.77
C PRO A 14 24.66 31.14 16.74
N VAL A 15 24.08 31.01 15.54
CA VAL A 15 22.86 30.24 15.29
C VAL A 15 23.18 28.76 15.52
N GLN A 16 22.65 28.20 16.60
CA GLN A 16 22.79 26.80 16.93
C GLN A 16 21.95 25.97 15.95
N ALA A 17 22.61 25.30 15.01
CA ALA A 17 21.97 24.42 14.04
C ALA A 17 21.22 23.30 14.77
N GLN A 18 19.89 23.36 14.74
CA GLN A 18 19.05 22.28 15.26
C GLN A 18 19.21 21.07 14.34
N SER A 19 19.82 20.02 14.87
CA SER A 19 19.93 18.73 14.19
C SER A 19 18.53 18.18 13.94
N ILE A 20 18.11 18.19 12.67
CA ILE A 20 16.85 17.60 12.24
C ILE A 20 16.99 16.10 12.46
N THR A 21 16.30 15.57 13.46
CA THR A 21 16.24 14.13 13.69
C THR A 21 15.51 13.53 12.50
N GLU A 22 16.18 12.64 11.77
CA GLU A 22 15.65 11.93 10.61
C GLU A 22 14.36 11.21 11.01
N VAL A 23 13.20 11.70 10.55
CA VAL A 23 11.92 11.02 10.74
C VAL A 23 11.95 9.77 9.86
N GLN A 24 12.40 8.65 10.44
CA GLN A 24 12.32 7.35 9.81
C GLN A 24 10.86 6.86 9.86
N SER A 25 9.96 7.53 9.13
CA SER A 25 8.60 7.05 8.96
C SER A 25 8.60 5.96 7.89
N ASN A 26 8.69 4.70 8.29
CA ASN A 26 8.17 3.64 7.44
C ASN A 26 6.64 3.75 7.52
N PRO A 27 5.95 4.25 6.48
CA PRO A 27 4.52 4.49 6.56
C PRO A 27 3.82 3.17 6.91
N GLN A 28 2.94 3.17 7.89
CA GLN A 28 2.20 1.96 8.28
C GLN A 28 1.02 1.74 7.31
N PRO A 29 0.63 0.49 7.02
CA PRO A 29 -0.55 0.20 6.20
C PRO A 29 -1.83 0.83 6.78
N ASN A 30 -2.65 1.45 5.94
CA ASN A 30 -3.93 2.06 6.37
C ASN A 30 -5.11 1.08 6.35
N LYS A 31 -4.92 -0.11 5.77
CA LYS A 31 -5.83 -1.24 5.86
C LYS A 31 -5.08 -2.45 6.40
N VAL A 32 -5.64 -3.08 7.42
CA VAL A 32 -5.07 -4.27 8.06
C VAL A 32 -6.16 -5.33 8.22
N PHE A 33 -5.86 -6.56 7.81
CA PHE A 33 -6.80 -7.68 7.87
C PHE A 33 -6.23 -8.83 8.69
N ALA A 34 -7.10 -9.48 9.47
CA ALA A 34 -6.77 -10.69 10.19
C ALA A 34 -6.59 -11.87 9.24
N VAL A 35 -5.57 -12.67 9.49
CA VAL A 35 -5.33 -13.91 8.74
C VAL A 35 -6.13 -15.04 9.37
N GLN A 36 -7.01 -15.62 8.58
CA GLN A 36 -7.70 -16.87 8.89
C GLN A 36 -6.74 -18.03 8.63
N ARG A 37 -6.06 -18.47 9.69
CA ARG A 37 -5.14 -19.60 9.67
C ARG A 37 -5.91 -20.91 9.49
N LYS A 38 -5.48 -21.72 8.52
CA LYS A 38 -5.93 -23.11 8.32
C LYS A 38 -4.86 -24.12 8.73
N GLY A 39 -3.58 -23.78 8.64
CA GLY A 39 -2.47 -24.64 9.06
C GLY A 39 -1.13 -23.90 9.12
N GLY A 40 -0.16 -24.52 9.79
CA GLY A 40 1.21 -24.02 9.93
C GLY A 40 1.35 -22.74 10.76
N THR A 41 2.47 -22.05 10.58
CA THR A 41 2.79 -20.78 11.25
C THR A 41 2.47 -19.62 10.32
N CYS A 42 1.45 -18.83 10.66
CA CYS A 42 0.98 -17.71 9.84
C CYS A 42 1.16 -16.36 10.56
N PRO A 43 1.36 -15.25 9.82
CA PRO A 43 1.25 -13.93 10.41
C PRO A 43 -0.17 -13.72 10.95
N LYS A 44 -0.33 -12.95 12.04
CA LYS A 44 -1.64 -12.66 12.63
C LYS A 44 -2.47 -11.75 11.71
N THR A 45 -1.79 -10.82 11.05
CA THR A 45 -2.39 -9.79 10.21
C THR A 45 -1.55 -9.54 8.97
N VAL A 46 -2.19 -8.97 7.95
CA VAL A 46 -1.55 -8.41 6.76
C VAL A 46 -2.06 -7.01 6.50
N GLY A 47 -1.22 -6.19 5.90
CA GLY A 47 -1.54 -4.80 5.61
C GLY A 47 -1.39 -4.44 4.14
N PHE A 48 -2.09 -3.39 3.73
CA PHE A 48 -1.87 -2.70 2.47
C PHE A 48 -2.28 -1.23 2.61
N TRP A 49 -1.77 -0.40 1.70
CA TRP A 49 -2.22 0.97 1.53
C TRP A 49 -3.29 1.02 0.46
N THR A 50 -4.35 1.78 0.73
CA THR A 50 -5.36 2.15 -0.26
C THR A 50 -5.52 3.65 -0.28
N ILE A 51 -5.47 4.25 -1.47
CA ILE A 51 -5.64 5.69 -1.67
C ILE A 51 -6.68 5.85 -2.77
N SER A 52 -7.85 6.39 -2.43
CA SER A 52 -8.85 6.80 -3.43
C SER A 52 -8.55 8.22 -3.88
N LEU A 53 -8.56 8.45 -5.19
CA LEU A 53 -8.27 9.74 -5.80
C LEU A 53 -9.54 10.58 -6.04
N GLY A 54 -10.69 10.14 -5.53
CA GLY A 54 -11.98 10.82 -5.71
C GLY A 54 -12.46 10.77 -7.16
N TYR A 55 -13.52 11.53 -7.46
CA TYR A 55 -14.01 11.69 -8.83
C TYR A 55 -13.16 12.69 -9.60
N ARG A 56 -12.68 12.29 -10.79
CA ARG A 56 -11.79 13.10 -11.62
C ARG A 56 -12.51 13.89 -12.71
N ASN A 57 -13.75 13.52 -13.06
CA ASN A 57 -14.50 14.13 -14.15
C ASN A 57 -16.02 14.04 -13.92
N ILE A 58 -16.78 14.67 -14.81
CA ILE A 58 -18.25 14.67 -14.82
C ILE A 58 -18.87 13.29 -15.07
N ALA A 59 -18.09 12.35 -15.59
CA ALA A 59 -18.50 10.97 -15.81
C ALA A 59 -18.27 10.10 -14.56
N ALA A 60 -18.12 10.72 -13.38
CA ALA A 60 -17.95 10.05 -12.11
C ALA A 60 -16.86 8.95 -12.13
N GLN A 61 -15.78 9.18 -12.89
CA GLN A 61 -14.63 8.28 -12.88
C GLN A 61 -13.82 8.49 -11.60
N SER A 62 -13.53 7.40 -10.89
CA SER A 62 -12.62 7.42 -9.75
C SER A 62 -11.54 6.37 -9.91
N GLU A 63 -10.39 6.64 -9.30
CA GLU A 63 -9.23 5.77 -9.30
C GLU A 63 -8.84 5.44 -7.86
N THR A 64 -8.35 4.23 -7.66
CA THR A 64 -7.84 3.76 -6.39
C THR A 64 -6.48 3.09 -6.57
N ILE A 65 -5.51 3.57 -5.82
CA ILE A 65 -4.18 2.98 -5.70
C ILE A 65 -4.20 1.97 -4.56
N VAL A 66 -3.57 0.82 -4.79
CA VAL A 66 -3.44 -0.25 -3.81
C VAL A 66 -1.99 -0.73 -3.79
N ILE A 67 -1.39 -0.75 -2.61
CA ILE A 67 0.00 -1.21 -2.42
C ILE A 67 0.01 -2.25 -1.30
N ALA A 68 0.37 -3.50 -1.60
CA ALA A 68 0.40 -4.56 -0.58
C ALA A 68 1.68 -4.52 0.26
N ASP A 69 1.57 -4.59 1.58
CA ASP A 69 2.74 -4.68 2.46
C ASP A 69 3.24 -6.13 2.58
N THR A 70 3.91 -6.60 1.54
CA THR A 70 4.46 -7.95 1.51
C THR A 70 5.80 -8.06 2.25
N LEU A 71 6.48 -6.95 2.54
CA LEU A 71 7.84 -6.97 3.12
C LEU A 71 7.90 -7.58 4.52
N ALA A 72 6.83 -7.42 5.32
CA ALA A 72 6.75 -7.99 6.65
C ALA A 72 6.60 -9.52 6.67
N ILE A 73 6.24 -10.14 5.54
CA ILE A 73 5.84 -11.56 5.46
C ILE A 73 6.58 -12.35 4.37
N ALA A 74 7.17 -11.66 3.40
CA ALA A 74 7.91 -12.25 2.28
C ALA A 74 9.43 -12.09 2.46
N SER A 75 10.18 -13.04 1.92
CA SER A 75 11.65 -13.06 1.93
C SER A 75 12.29 -12.44 0.68
N GLY A 76 11.48 -12.04 -0.31
CA GLY A 76 11.99 -11.47 -1.55
C GLY A 76 10.95 -10.63 -2.28
N SER A 77 11.35 -10.13 -3.45
CA SER A 77 10.47 -9.31 -4.30
C SER A 77 9.21 -10.05 -4.69
N ALA A 78 8.08 -9.34 -4.69
CA ALA A 78 6.90 -9.80 -5.38
C ALA A 78 7.19 -9.98 -6.87
N LYS A 79 6.44 -10.89 -7.51
CA LYS A 79 6.41 -11.14 -8.94
C LYS A 79 4.97 -11.21 -9.40
N LEU A 80 4.70 -10.77 -10.62
CA LEU A 80 3.38 -10.96 -11.23
C LEU A 80 3.11 -12.46 -11.42
N ALA A 81 1.95 -12.93 -10.95
CA ALA A 81 1.50 -14.31 -11.11
C ALA A 81 0.45 -14.42 -12.22
N SER A 82 -0.50 -13.48 -12.29
CA SER A 82 -1.54 -13.43 -13.30
C SER A 82 -2.07 -12.01 -13.48
N SER A 83 -2.51 -11.65 -14.68
CA SER A 83 -3.15 -10.36 -14.97
C SER A 83 -4.22 -10.51 -16.05
N ARG A 84 -5.35 -9.82 -15.86
CA ARG A 84 -6.49 -9.66 -16.76
C ARG A 84 -7.12 -8.28 -16.50
N ASN A 85 -8.00 -7.81 -17.39
CA ASN A 85 -8.63 -6.47 -17.26
C ASN A 85 -9.27 -6.16 -15.90
N ARG A 86 -9.79 -7.17 -15.19
CA ARG A 86 -10.48 -7.00 -13.89
C ARG A 86 -9.85 -7.80 -12.76
N PHE A 87 -8.65 -8.34 -12.97
CA PHE A 87 -7.99 -9.18 -11.98
C PHE A 87 -6.48 -9.10 -12.11
N VAL A 88 -5.78 -8.92 -10.99
CA VAL A 88 -4.33 -9.05 -10.94
C VAL A 88 -3.93 -9.83 -9.70
N GLU A 89 -2.99 -10.75 -9.83
CA GLU A 89 -2.40 -11.51 -8.73
C GLU A 89 -0.88 -11.43 -8.79
N TYR A 90 -0.29 -11.19 -7.62
CA TYR A 90 1.14 -11.22 -7.38
C TYR A 90 1.47 -12.36 -6.44
N GLN A 91 2.69 -12.87 -6.52
CA GLN A 91 3.22 -13.85 -5.58
C GLN A 91 4.59 -13.43 -5.06
N ALA A 92 4.90 -13.79 -3.81
CA ALA A 92 6.22 -13.66 -3.23
C ALA A 92 6.54 -14.89 -2.36
N PRO A 93 7.81 -15.32 -2.28
CA PRO A 93 8.21 -16.38 -1.36
C PRO A 93 8.03 -15.90 0.09
N LEU A 94 7.47 -16.74 0.95
CA LEU A 94 7.32 -16.44 2.37
C LEU A 94 8.68 -16.38 3.08
N GLN A 95 8.76 -15.62 4.16
CA GLN A 95 9.86 -15.73 5.10
C GLN A 95 9.87 -17.14 5.71
N LYS A 96 11.06 -17.59 6.14
CA LYS A 96 11.25 -18.94 6.70
C LYS A 96 10.27 -19.21 7.85
N THR A 97 10.04 -18.22 8.72
CA THR A 97 9.08 -18.30 9.84
C THR A 97 7.65 -18.58 9.41
N TYR A 98 7.26 -18.16 8.21
CA TYR A 98 5.91 -18.36 7.66
C TYR A 98 5.85 -19.39 6.53
N SER A 99 6.95 -20.09 6.23
CA SER A 99 7.05 -21.01 5.09
C SER A 99 6.03 -22.14 5.08
N SER A 100 5.52 -22.54 6.25
CA SER A 100 4.48 -23.55 6.41
C SER A 100 3.05 -22.98 6.44
N CYS A 101 2.87 -21.66 6.33
CA CYS A 101 1.56 -21.03 6.46
C CYS A 101 0.58 -21.50 5.38
N VAL A 102 -0.59 -21.96 5.83
CA VAL A 102 -1.77 -22.17 4.99
C VAL A 102 -2.91 -21.34 5.58
N GLY A 103 -3.42 -20.38 4.81
CA GLY A 103 -4.43 -19.45 5.32
C GLY A 103 -4.85 -18.40 4.31
N MET A 104 -5.72 -17.50 4.73
CA MET A 104 -6.19 -16.39 3.89
C MET A 104 -6.56 -15.15 4.71
N ALA A 105 -6.47 -13.98 4.11
CA ALA A 105 -7.08 -12.75 4.60
C ALA A 105 -7.82 -12.10 3.43
N ASN A 106 -9.05 -11.67 3.65
CA ASN A 106 -9.89 -11.05 2.62
C ASN A 106 -10.33 -9.66 3.10
N SER A 107 -10.53 -8.73 2.16
CA SER A 107 -11.27 -7.52 2.48
C SER A 107 -12.67 -7.88 2.96
N PRO A 108 -13.18 -7.21 4.00
CA PRO A 108 -14.54 -7.42 4.44
C PRO A 108 -15.47 -7.09 3.27
N LYS A 109 -16.28 -8.06 2.85
CA LYS A 109 -17.36 -7.80 1.90
C LYS A 109 -18.37 -6.88 2.57
N ARG A 110 -18.49 -5.66 2.04
CA ARG A 110 -19.61 -4.79 2.37
C ARG A 110 -20.62 -4.90 1.22
N PRO A 111 -21.86 -5.33 1.48
CA PRO A 111 -22.89 -5.27 0.46
C PRO A 111 -23.07 -3.81 0.02
N ASN A 112 -23.31 -3.59 -1.26
CA ASN A 112 -23.58 -2.28 -1.87
C ASN A 112 -22.44 -1.26 -1.83
N THR A 113 -21.18 -1.71 -1.73
CA THR A 113 -20.00 -0.84 -1.92
C THR A 113 -19.30 -1.16 -3.23
N LEU A 114 -18.90 -0.12 -3.98
CA LEU A 114 -18.09 -0.20 -5.20
C LEU A 114 -16.60 -0.47 -4.87
N ASP A 115 -16.34 -1.50 -4.06
CA ASP A 115 -15.00 -1.83 -3.58
C ASP A 115 -14.46 -3.08 -4.27
N ALA A 116 -13.19 -3.01 -4.67
CA ALA A 116 -12.46 -4.18 -5.11
C ALA A 116 -12.35 -5.24 -4.01
N SER A 117 -12.34 -6.51 -4.40
CA SER A 117 -12.00 -7.60 -3.50
C SER A 117 -10.48 -7.72 -3.38
N TYR A 118 -9.95 -7.49 -2.19
CA TYR A 118 -8.53 -7.67 -1.87
C TYR A 118 -8.34 -8.97 -1.12
N ARG A 119 -7.39 -9.79 -1.56
CA ARG A 119 -7.15 -11.09 -0.94
C ARG A 119 -5.67 -11.42 -0.84
N PHE A 120 -5.27 -11.84 0.36
CA PHE A 120 -4.02 -12.52 0.63
C PHE A 120 -4.29 -14.01 0.80
N ARG A 121 -3.53 -14.86 0.12
CA ARG A 121 -3.60 -16.32 0.24
C ARG A 121 -2.21 -16.87 0.51
N PHE A 122 -2.11 -17.74 1.51
CA PHE A 122 -0.86 -18.36 1.94
C PHE A 122 -0.94 -19.85 1.63
N GLN A 123 0.00 -20.33 0.84
CA GLN A 123 0.10 -21.75 0.48
C GLN A 123 1.44 -22.03 -0.20
N ASN A 124 1.93 -23.26 -0.09
CA ASN A 124 3.12 -23.76 -0.82
C ASN A 124 4.35 -22.85 -0.65
N GLY A 125 4.58 -22.34 0.56
CA GLY A 125 5.70 -21.44 0.87
C GLY A 125 5.63 -20.07 0.22
N LYS A 126 4.46 -19.65 -0.29
CA LYS A 126 4.26 -18.36 -0.96
C LYS A 126 3.06 -17.62 -0.38
N VAL A 127 3.13 -16.29 -0.44
CA VAL A 127 1.98 -15.41 -0.30
C VAL A 127 1.56 -14.93 -1.68
N TYR A 128 0.26 -14.96 -1.93
CA TYR A 128 -0.39 -14.42 -3.10
C TYR A 128 -1.22 -13.22 -2.68
N PHE A 129 -1.03 -12.09 -3.35
CA PHE A 129 -1.88 -10.90 -3.19
C PHE A 129 -2.66 -10.68 -4.47
N SER A 130 -3.99 -10.56 -4.37
CA SER A 130 -4.87 -10.36 -5.52
C SER A 130 -5.81 -9.18 -5.32
N VAL A 131 -6.04 -8.45 -6.41
CA VAL A 131 -7.09 -7.44 -6.57
C VAL A 131 -8.07 -7.97 -7.61
N ASP A 132 -9.32 -8.11 -7.22
CA ASP A 132 -10.39 -8.68 -8.04
C ASP A 132 -11.59 -7.73 -8.12
N LEU A 133 -11.88 -7.28 -9.35
CA LEU A 133 -12.98 -6.39 -9.69
C LEU A 133 -14.12 -7.13 -10.38
N THR A 134 -14.11 -8.47 -10.44
CA THR A 134 -15.13 -9.24 -11.18
C THR A 134 -16.51 -9.18 -10.54
N ASN A 135 -16.58 -8.94 -9.22
CA ASN A 135 -17.84 -8.84 -8.47
C ASN A 135 -18.40 -7.41 -8.38
N THR A 136 -17.87 -6.44 -9.12
CA THR A 136 -18.47 -5.08 -9.17
C THR A 136 -19.86 -5.16 -9.81
N PRO A 137 -20.88 -4.45 -9.28
CA PRO A 137 -22.24 -4.49 -9.79
C PRO A 137 -22.34 -4.24 -11.30
N GLU A 138 -23.32 -4.86 -11.94
CA GLU A 138 -23.65 -4.58 -13.34
C GLU A 138 -24.07 -3.12 -13.52
N GLY A 139 -23.73 -2.52 -14.66
CA GLY A 139 -23.95 -1.10 -14.95
C GLY A 139 -22.73 -0.20 -14.70
N PHE A 140 -21.77 -0.64 -13.88
CA PHE A 140 -20.56 0.12 -13.58
C PHE A 140 -19.36 -0.33 -14.43
N GLY A 141 -18.57 0.62 -14.92
CA GLY A 141 -17.31 0.34 -15.59
C GLY A 141 -16.19 0.14 -14.58
N ALA A 142 -15.60 -1.04 -14.46
CA ALA A 142 -14.46 -1.28 -13.56
C ALA A 142 -13.29 -1.99 -14.27
N GLY A 143 -12.07 -1.56 -13.98
CA GLY A 143 -10.88 -2.13 -14.62
C GLY A 143 -9.57 -1.79 -13.92
N ILE A 144 -8.57 -2.65 -14.11
CA ILE A 144 -7.18 -2.41 -13.73
C ILE A 144 -6.56 -1.49 -14.80
N ILE A 145 -6.11 -0.30 -14.40
CA ILE A 145 -5.43 0.65 -15.31
C ILE A 145 -3.94 0.34 -15.38
N GLU A 146 -3.32 0.13 -14.21
CA GLU A 146 -1.89 -0.10 -14.10
C GLU A 146 -1.59 -1.14 -13.03
N HIS A 147 -0.59 -1.97 -13.27
CA HIS A 147 -0.09 -2.90 -12.28
C HIS A 147 1.43 -3.04 -12.41
N LYS A 148 2.17 -2.89 -11.32
CA LYS A 148 3.64 -2.98 -11.30
C LYS A 148 4.17 -3.40 -9.93
N ILE A 149 5.49 -3.42 -9.77
CA ILE A 149 6.15 -3.64 -8.48
C ILE A 149 6.93 -2.36 -8.15
N ILE A 150 6.69 -1.78 -6.97
CA ILE A 150 7.36 -0.57 -6.50
C ILE A 150 8.04 -0.89 -5.16
N GLY A 151 9.35 -0.70 -5.07
CA GLY A 151 10.09 -0.99 -3.82
C GLY A 151 9.83 -2.41 -3.31
N LEU A 152 9.81 -3.40 -4.21
CA LEU A 152 9.52 -4.83 -3.96
C LEU A 152 8.06 -5.18 -3.61
N ARG A 153 7.17 -4.18 -3.52
CA ARG A 153 5.75 -4.35 -3.17
C ARG A 153 4.85 -4.36 -4.42
N PRO A 154 3.80 -5.18 -4.47
CA PRO A 154 2.75 -5.08 -5.47
C PRO A 154 2.09 -3.69 -5.45
N TYR A 155 1.96 -3.08 -6.63
CA TYR A 155 1.22 -1.84 -6.87
C TYR A 155 0.12 -2.09 -7.90
N VAL A 156 -1.09 -1.65 -7.60
CA VAL A 156 -2.24 -1.73 -8.50
C VAL A 156 -2.97 -0.40 -8.51
N LEU A 157 -3.20 0.16 -9.69
CA LEU A 157 -4.12 1.25 -9.93
C LEU A 157 -5.34 0.68 -10.65
N TRP A 158 -6.51 0.85 -10.05
CA TRP A 158 -7.76 0.45 -10.66
C TRP A 158 -8.76 1.61 -10.66
N GLN A 159 -9.70 1.57 -11.60
CA GLN A 159 -10.75 2.57 -11.72
C GLN A 159 -12.13 1.97 -11.60
N PHE A 160 -13.07 2.83 -11.21
CA PHE A 160 -14.49 2.64 -11.46
C PHE A 160 -15.08 3.87 -12.17
N VAL A 161 -16.17 3.66 -12.90
CA VAL A 161 -17.01 4.66 -13.56
C VAL A 161 -18.45 4.30 -13.21
N ASP A 162 -19.19 5.27 -12.68
CA ASP A 162 -20.64 5.22 -12.37
C ASP A 162 -21.46 5.58 -13.61
#